data_AF-A0A8S3JIE0-F1
#
_entry.id   AF-A0A8S3JIE0-F1
#
_cell.length_a   1.000
_cell.length_b   1.000
_cell.length_c   1.000
_cell.angle_alpha   90.00
_cell.angle_beta   90.00
_cell.angle_gamma   90.00
#
_symmetry.space_group_name_H-M   'P 1'
#
loop_
_entity.id
_entity.type
_entity.pdbx_description
1 polymer ?
#
loop_
_entity_poly.entity_id
_entity_poly.type
_entity_poly.pdbx_seq_one_letter_code
_entity_poly.pdbx_strand_id
1 'polypeptide(L)'
;ICVDVETGPSSLVKIIEFSPSVVIINKSIIAIEIVETVSDKEQDQWVSVYPEQTIPFWPRNMKDGVMRVCYTFNHVKSSPFTITPTYRTLLQMDYEEHPVLCVEVTTNGQGRITVIFEDYEANDTPLANCEQTDSVSFCEIDDL
;
A
#
# COMPACT_ATOMS: atom_id res chain seq x y z
N ILE A 1 -18.34 -12.16 -1.02
CA ILE A 1 -19.32 -11.07 -1.24
C ILE A 1 -20.57 -11.47 -0.48
N CYS A 2 -20.87 -10.81 0.64
CA CYS A 2 -22.16 -10.96 1.31
C CYS A 2 -22.95 -9.69 1.02
N VAL A 3 -24.16 -9.85 0.51
CA VAL A 3 -25.12 -8.77 0.30
C VAL A 3 -26.21 -8.99 1.32
N ASP A 4 -26.43 -8.01 2.19
CA ASP A 4 -27.57 -8.02 3.11
C ASP A 4 -28.66 -7.12 2.55
N VAL A 5 -29.88 -7.66 2.45
CA VAL A 5 -31.03 -6.97 1.85
C VAL A 5 -32.11 -6.90 2.91
N GLU A 6 -32.27 -5.73 3.55
CA GLU A 6 -33.40 -5.46 4.44
C GLU A 6 -34.54 -4.77 3.66
N THR A 7 -35.72 -5.39 3.67
CA THR A 7 -36.94 -4.82 3.07
C THR A 7 -37.80 -4.16 4.16
N GLY A 8 -37.99 -2.84 4.06
CA GLY A 8 -38.94 -2.09 4.89
C GLY A 8 -40.40 -2.18 4.39
N PRO A 9 -41.40 -1.77 5.20
CA PRO A 9 -42.84 -1.88 4.90
C PRO A 9 -43.37 -0.92 3.81
N SER A 10 -42.51 -0.08 3.25
CA SER A 10 -42.75 0.67 2.02
C SER A 10 -41.51 0.51 1.15
N SER A 11 -41.66 0.35 -0.15
CA SER A 11 -40.67 -0.16 -1.13
C SER A 11 -39.39 0.67 -1.34
N LEU A 12 -38.77 1.17 -0.28
CA LEU A 12 -37.46 1.81 -0.28
C LEU A 12 -36.41 0.75 0.03
N VAL A 13 -35.65 0.37 -0.99
CA VAL A 13 -34.42 -0.40 -0.84
C VAL A 13 -33.35 0.57 -0.34
N LYS A 14 -32.85 0.35 0.88
CA LYS A 14 -31.67 1.07 1.38
C LYS A 14 -30.45 0.22 1.05
N ILE A 15 -29.67 0.64 0.06
CA ILE A 15 -28.37 0.02 -0.26
C ILE A 15 -27.38 0.47 0.81
N ILE A 16 -26.89 -0.47 1.62
CA ILE A 16 -25.84 -0.23 2.61
C ILE A 16 -24.50 -0.62 1.98
N GLU A 17 -23.68 0.37 1.67
CA GLU A 17 -22.32 0.17 1.18
C GLU A 17 -21.39 -0.07 2.38
N PHE A 18 -20.83 -1.27 2.49
CA PHE A 18 -19.79 -1.56 3.46
C PHE A 18 -18.44 -1.14 2.86
N SER A 19 -17.94 0.05 3.21
CA SER A 19 -16.60 0.55 2.86
C SER A 19 -15.57 0.04 3.89
N PRO A 20 -14.30 -0.26 3.52
CA PRO A 20 -13.47 0.66 2.73
C PRO A 20 -12.80 0.05 1.48
N SER A 21 -12.86 0.78 0.38
CA SER A 21 -12.25 0.40 -0.90
C SER A 21 -10.78 0.81 -0.92
N VAL A 22 -9.89 -0.09 -0.47
CA VAL A 22 -8.46 0.10 -0.70
C VAL A 22 -8.19 -0.23 -2.17
N VAL A 23 -7.60 0.71 -2.88
CA VAL A 23 -7.12 0.51 -4.24
C VAL A 23 -5.60 0.48 -4.19
N ILE A 24 -5.02 -0.58 -4.72
CA ILE A 24 -3.57 -0.73 -4.84
C ILE A 24 -3.20 -0.46 -6.29
N ILE A 25 -2.24 0.44 -6.50
CA ILE A 25 -1.76 0.82 -7.82
C ILE A 25 -0.25 0.60 -7.83
N ASN A 26 0.22 -0.23 -8.75
CA ASN A 26 1.65 -0.37 -9.00
C ASN A 26 2.03 0.44 -10.25
N LYS A 27 2.74 1.55 -10.06
CA LYS A 27 3.37 2.34 -11.13
C LYS A 27 4.88 2.10 -11.22
N SER A 28 5.44 1.24 -10.37
CA SER A 28 6.82 0.79 -10.53
C SER A 28 6.92 -0.14 -11.74
N ILE A 29 8.08 -0.13 -12.39
CA ILE A 29 8.40 -1.06 -13.48
C ILE A 29 8.59 -2.51 -12.98
N ILE A 30 8.68 -2.72 -11.66
CA ILE A 30 8.87 -4.03 -11.03
C ILE A 30 7.54 -4.56 -10.49
N ALA A 31 7.27 -5.85 -10.71
CA ALA A 31 6.15 -6.53 -10.11
C ALA A 31 6.35 -6.70 -8.59
N ILE A 32 5.33 -6.35 -7.82
CA ILE A 32 5.37 -6.40 -6.35
C ILE A 32 4.37 -7.42 -5.81
N GLU A 33 4.60 -7.89 -4.59
CA GLU A 33 3.59 -8.60 -3.82
C GLU A 33 3.33 -7.86 -2.52
N ILE A 34 2.05 -7.77 -2.16
CA ILE A 34 1.61 -7.12 -0.94
C ILE A 34 0.96 -8.12 0.00
N VAL A 35 1.07 -7.85 1.29
CA VAL A 35 0.42 -8.64 2.32
C VAL A 35 -0.01 -7.79 3.49
N GLU A 36 -1.15 -8.15 4.08
CA GLU A 36 -1.61 -7.60 5.34
C GLU A 36 -1.04 -8.41 6.51
N THR A 37 -0.44 -7.72 7.48
CA THR A 37 0.07 -8.36 8.69
C THR A 37 -1.06 -8.53 9.71
N VAL A 38 -1.68 -9.71 9.76
CA VAL A 38 -2.75 -10.03 10.74
C VAL A 38 -2.15 -10.82 11.91
N SER A 39 -1.64 -10.10 12.92
CA SER A 39 -0.85 -10.67 14.04
C SER A 39 0.50 -11.26 13.59
N ASP A 40 1.48 -11.41 14.47
CA ASP A 40 2.82 -11.98 14.17
C ASP A 40 2.81 -13.45 13.66
N LYS A 41 1.63 -13.99 13.35
CA LYS A 41 1.41 -15.30 12.74
C LYS A 41 1.02 -15.07 11.29
N GLU A 42 2.02 -15.05 10.41
CA GLU A 42 1.88 -14.92 8.96
C GLU A 42 0.94 -16.01 8.40
N GLN A 43 -0.36 -15.71 8.30
CA GLN A 43 -1.35 -16.48 7.51
C GLN A 43 -1.59 -15.74 6.18
N ASP A 44 -0.46 -15.44 5.56
CA ASP A 44 -0.24 -14.37 4.60
C ASP A 44 -0.56 -14.84 3.18
N GLN A 45 -1.77 -14.49 2.70
CA GLN A 45 -2.05 -14.58 1.27
C GLN A 45 -1.44 -13.34 0.61
N TRP A 46 -0.24 -13.51 0.07
CA TRP A 46 0.40 -12.52 -0.78
C TRP A 46 -0.45 -12.29 -2.04
N VAL A 47 -0.54 -11.03 -2.44
CA VAL A 47 -1.26 -10.62 -3.64
C VAL A 47 -0.28 -9.92 -4.57
N SER A 48 -0.04 -10.52 -5.73
CA SER A 48 0.84 -9.95 -6.74
C SER A 48 0.15 -8.80 -7.48
N VAL A 49 0.90 -7.72 -7.70
CA VAL A 49 0.49 -6.53 -8.45
C VAL A 49 1.56 -6.23 -9.49
N TYR A 50 1.25 -6.50 -10.74
CA TYR A 50 2.16 -6.29 -11.88
C TYR A 50 2.31 -4.79 -12.20
N PRO A 51 3.35 -4.39 -12.95
CA PRO A 51 3.51 -3.01 -13.41
C PRO A 51 2.25 -2.51 -14.13
N GLU A 52 1.90 -1.24 -13.90
CA GLU A 52 0.69 -0.56 -14.39
C GLU A 52 -0.63 -1.21 -13.94
N GLN A 53 -0.59 -2.19 -13.02
CA GLN A 53 -1.79 -2.85 -12.55
C GLN A 53 -2.43 -2.08 -11.40
N THR A 54 -3.75 -1.98 -11.47
CA THR A 54 -4.59 -1.49 -10.37
C THR A 54 -5.48 -2.63 -9.90
N ILE A 55 -5.45 -2.95 -8.60
CA ILE A 55 -6.31 -3.99 -8.02
C ILE A 55 -7.12 -3.47 -6.82
N PRO A 56 -8.36 -3.96 -6.64
CA PRO A 56 -9.08 -3.77 -5.39
C PRO A 56 -8.45 -4.65 -4.30
N PHE A 57 -8.28 -4.11 -3.10
CA PHE A 57 -7.77 -4.83 -1.94
C PHE A 57 -8.73 -4.72 -0.76
N TRP A 58 -8.93 -5.84 -0.06
CA TRP A 58 -9.85 -5.96 1.08
C TRP A 58 -9.05 -6.41 2.31
N PRO A 59 -8.48 -5.49 3.08
CA PRO A 59 -7.79 -5.86 4.31
C PRO A 59 -8.81 -6.40 5.33
N ARG A 60 -8.39 -7.44 6.04
CA ARG A 60 -9.14 -8.18 7.05
C ARG A 60 -9.22 -7.38 8.36
N ASN A 61 -8.25 -6.51 8.62
CA ASN A 61 -8.12 -5.65 9.79
C ASN A 61 -7.87 -4.19 9.38
N MET A 62 -8.97 -3.46 9.16
CA MET A 62 -8.95 -2.03 8.84
C MET A 62 -8.51 -1.12 10.00
N LYS A 63 -8.45 -1.61 11.25
CA LYS A 63 -8.08 -0.78 12.41
C LYS A 63 -6.58 -0.62 12.56
N ASP A 64 -5.84 -1.71 12.37
CA ASP A 64 -4.37 -1.71 12.50
C ASP A 64 -3.69 -1.54 11.14
N GLY A 65 -4.28 -2.07 10.05
CA GLY A 65 -3.96 -1.71 8.67
C GLY A 65 -2.48 -1.80 8.27
N VAL A 66 -1.71 -2.69 8.91
CA VAL A 66 -0.27 -2.83 8.66
C VAL A 66 -0.05 -3.74 7.46
N MET A 67 0.73 -3.27 6.49
CA MET A 67 1.08 -3.98 5.28
C MET A 67 2.59 -4.12 5.12
N ARG A 68 3.00 -5.13 4.35
CA ARG A 68 4.36 -5.28 3.84
C ARG A 68 4.30 -5.46 2.33
N VAL A 69 5.40 -5.10 1.68
CA VAL A 69 5.61 -5.31 0.25
C VAL A 69 6.93 -6.02 0.03
N CYS A 70 7.04 -6.79 -1.05
CA CYS A 70 8.29 -7.32 -1.56
C CYS A 70 8.26 -7.29 -3.10
N TYR A 71 9.41 -7.50 -3.74
CA TYR A 71 9.41 -7.79 -5.17
C TYR A 71 9.06 -9.26 -5.40
N THR A 72 8.28 -9.53 -6.46
CA THR A 72 7.82 -10.90 -6.77
C THR A 72 8.94 -11.89 -7.02
N PHE A 73 10.16 -11.42 -7.38
CA PHE A 73 11.27 -12.28 -7.77
C PHE A 73 12.18 -12.68 -6.60
N ASN A 74 12.28 -11.87 -5.54
CA ASN A 74 13.16 -12.14 -4.40
C ASN A 74 12.40 -12.43 -3.09
N HIS A 75 11.14 -12.00 -2.99
CA HIS A 75 10.28 -12.11 -1.80
C HIS A 75 10.89 -11.55 -0.51
N VAL A 76 11.88 -10.65 -0.61
CA VAL A 76 12.48 -10.01 0.56
C VAL A 76 11.56 -8.88 1.02
N LYS A 77 11.10 -8.98 2.26
CA LYS A 77 10.03 -8.12 2.80
C LYS A 77 10.57 -6.74 3.17
N SER A 78 9.81 -5.70 2.86
CA SER A 78 10.01 -4.35 3.35
C SER A 78 9.77 -4.25 4.86
N SER A 79 10.19 -3.12 5.43
CA SER A 79 9.63 -2.63 6.70
C SER A 79 8.10 -2.51 6.60
N PRO A 80 7.36 -2.78 7.71
CA PRO A 80 5.92 -2.62 7.74
C PRO A 80 5.52 -1.14 7.58
N PHE A 81 4.40 -0.89 6.90
CA PHE A 81 3.81 0.45 6.72
C PHE A 81 2.30 0.40 6.97
N THR A 82 1.67 1.53 7.29
CA THR A 82 0.23 1.61 7.55
C THR A 82 -0.54 2.11 6.33
N ILE A 83 -1.80 1.71 6.18
CA ILE A 83 -2.65 2.22 5.07
C ILE A 83 -3.49 3.46 5.45
N THR A 84 -3.25 4.02 6.63
CA THR A 84 -3.83 5.27 7.13
C THR A 84 -2.86 5.91 8.14
N PRO A 85 -2.77 7.25 8.26
CA PRO A 85 -3.50 8.30 7.52
C PRO A 85 -2.92 8.54 6.10
N THR A 86 -3.19 9.70 5.49
CA THR A 86 -2.53 10.10 4.22
C THR A 86 -1.08 10.48 4.48
N TYR A 87 -0.15 9.84 3.79
CA TYR A 87 1.29 10.15 3.84
C TYR A 87 2.03 9.56 2.65
N ARG A 88 3.29 9.96 2.46
CA ARG A 88 4.21 9.36 1.49
C ARG A 88 5.49 8.97 2.22
N THR A 89 6.00 7.78 1.96
CA THR A 89 7.23 7.27 2.59
C THR A 89 8.07 6.46 1.59
N LEU A 90 9.31 6.18 1.97
CA LEU A 90 10.25 5.38 1.19
C LEU A 90 10.51 4.07 1.92
N LEU A 91 10.39 2.96 1.20
CA LEU A 91 10.69 1.63 1.71
C LEU A 91 12.02 1.16 1.13
N GLN A 92 12.94 0.76 2.01
CA GLN A 92 14.17 0.09 1.60
C GLN A 92 13.83 -1.31 1.10
N MET A 93 14.30 -1.62 -0.10
CA MET A 93 14.10 -2.90 -0.79
C MET A 93 15.46 -3.59 -0.98
N ASP A 94 15.44 -4.93 -1.00
CA ASP A 94 16.65 -5.74 -1.16
C ASP A 94 16.93 -6.04 -2.63
N TYR A 95 17.22 -4.99 -3.41
CA TYR A 95 17.64 -5.10 -4.81
C TYR A 95 18.51 -3.90 -5.20
N GLU A 96 19.74 -4.16 -5.66
CA GLU A 96 20.73 -3.11 -5.93
C GLU A 96 20.30 -2.11 -7.02
N GLU A 97 19.59 -2.57 -8.06
CA GLU A 97 19.16 -1.69 -9.16
C GLU A 97 17.93 -0.85 -8.78
N HIS A 98 17.10 -1.32 -7.84
CA HIS A 98 15.94 -0.60 -7.32
C HIS A 98 15.85 -0.73 -5.78
N PRO A 99 16.75 -0.06 -5.05
CA PRO A 99 16.93 -0.25 -3.61
C PRO A 99 15.88 0.48 -2.77
N VAL A 100 15.07 1.34 -3.39
CA VAL A 100 14.06 2.15 -2.73
C VAL A 100 12.77 2.10 -3.53
N LEU A 101 11.66 1.85 -2.84
CA LEU A 101 10.32 1.89 -3.38
C LEU A 101 9.52 2.99 -2.67
N CYS A 102 8.94 3.91 -3.44
CA CYS A 102 8.09 4.95 -2.89
C CYS A 102 6.67 4.43 -2.67
N VAL A 103 6.11 4.69 -1.49
CA VAL A 103 4.72 4.34 -1.16
C VAL A 103 3.97 5.61 -0.78
N GLU A 104 2.94 5.92 -1.55
CA GLU A 104 2.00 6.99 -1.25
C GLU A 104 0.66 6.39 -0.82
N VAL A 105 0.21 6.79 0.36
CA VAL A 105 -1.07 6.41 0.94
C VAL A 105 -1.95 7.65 0.95
N THR A 106 -3.11 7.58 0.31
CA THR A 106 -4.10 8.66 0.30
C THR A 106 -5.42 8.18 0.86
N THR A 107 -5.95 8.90 1.86
CA THR A 107 -7.25 8.67 2.46
C THR A 107 -8.18 9.81 2.06
N ASN A 108 -9.16 9.53 1.20
CA ASN A 108 -10.17 10.51 0.83
C ASN A 108 -11.24 10.61 1.92
N GLY A 109 -11.84 11.79 2.10
CA GLY A 109 -12.86 12.06 3.13
C GLY A 109 -14.13 11.19 3.09
N GLN A 110 -14.26 10.34 2.07
CA GLN A 110 -15.32 9.33 1.92
C GLN A 110 -14.89 7.91 2.38
N GLY A 111 -13.74 7.77 3.05
CA GLY A 111 -13.23 6.48 3.54
C GLY A 111 -12.62 5.59 2.45
N ARG A 112 -12.29 6.14 1.28
CA ARG A 112 -11.53 5.44 0.24
C ARG A 112 -10.04 5.60 0.48
N ILE A 113 -9.30 4.51 0.38
CA ILE A 113 -7.85 4.48 0.56
C ILE A 113 -7.22 4.13 -0.78
N THR A 114 -6.18 4.85 -1.17
CA THR A 114 -5.37 4.54 -2.35
C THR A 114 -3.94 4.36 -1.89
N VAL A 115 -3.32 3.23 -2.25
CA VAL A 115 -1.91 2.96 -2.00
C VAL A 115 -1.24 2.85 -3.36
N ILE A 116 -0.28 3.73 -3.61
CA ILE A 116 0.45 3.84 -4.87
C ILE A 116 1.90 3.48 -4.61
N PHE A 117 2.43 2.56 -5.41
CA PHE A 117 3.83 2.19 -5.44
C PHE A 117 4.48 2.81 -6.68
N GLU A 118 5.57 3.54 -6.50
CA GLU A 118 6.33 4.23 -7.55
C GLU A 118 7.83 3.93 -7.39
N ASP A 119 8.55 3.85 -8.51
CA ASP A 119 10.00 3.82 -8.48
C ASP A 119 10.54 5.12 -7.88
N TYR A 120 11.60 5.03 -7.08
CA TYR A 120 12.28 6.22 -6.58
C TYR A 120 13.22 6.80 -7.65
N GLU A 121 12.98 8.04 -8.07
CA GLU A 121 13.93 8.77 -8.91
C GLU A 121 14.81 9.69 -8.06
N ALA A 122 16.11 9.82 -8.36
CA ALA A 122 17.00 10.70 -7.61
C ALA A 122 16.59 12.20 -7.63
N ASN A 123 15.75 12.57 -8.58
CA ASN A 123 15.16 13.91 -8.68
C ASN A 123 13.84 14.05 -7.91
N ASP A 124 13.26 12.96 -7.41
CA ASP A 124 12.16 13.01 -6.45
C ASP A 124 12.70 13.59 -5.16
N THR A 125 12.60 14.91 -5.05
CA THR A 125 12.89 15.60 -3.81
C THR A 125 11.97 14.96 -2.76
N PRO A 126 12.47 14.46 -1.63
CA PRO A 126 11.58 14.00 -0.57
C PRO A 126 10.66 15.17 -0.28
N LEU A 127 9.36 14.99 -0.56
CA LEU A 127 8.34 15.96 -0.17
C LEU A 127 8.64 16.32 1.28
N ALA A 128 8.57 17.61 1.65
CA ALA A 128 8.85 18.10 3.01
C ALA A 128 7.99 17.44 4.13
N ASN A 129 7.19 16.45 3.76
CA ASN A 129 6.21 15.70 4.51
C ASN A 129 6.53 14.19 4.50
N CYS A 130 7.64 13.75 3.89
CA CYS A 130 8.12 12.38 3.96
C CYS A 130 8.67 12.20 5.37
N GLU A 131 7.84 11.70 6.29
CA GLU A 131 8.32 11.28 7.60
C GLU A 131 9.37 10.18 7.38
N GLN A 132 10.62 10.58 7.56
CA GLN A 132 11.79 9.71 7.56
C GLN A 132 11.57 8.70 8.69
N THR A 133 11.18 7.47 8.36
CA THR A 133 11.31 6.37 9.30
C THR A 133 12.81 6.07 9.46
N ASP A 134 13.28 6.05 10.71
CA ASP A 134 14.67 6.04 11.26
C ASP A 134 15.71 5.03 10.67
N SER A 135 15.69 4.73 9.37
CA SER A 135 16.64 3.77 8.77
C SER A 135 17.12 4.12 7.36
N VAL A 136 16.57 5.13 6.69
CA VAL A 136 17.05 5.55 5.37
C VAL A 136 18.05 6.69 5.50
N SER A 137 19.31 6.34 5.77
CA SER A 137 20.44 7.25 5.56
C SER A 137 20.75 7.30 4.07
N PHE A 138 20.31 8.36 3.38
CA PHE A 138 20.84 8.68 2.06
C PHE A 138 22.29 9.13 2.24
N CYS A 139 23.25 8.28 1.88
CA CYS A 139 24.57 8.77 1.51
C CYS A 139 24.39 9.50 0.19
N GLU A 140 24.60 10.82 0.17
CA GLU A 140 24.81 11.57 -1.07
C GLU A 140 25.88 10.81 -1.86
N ILE A 141 25.50 10.28 -3.02
CA ILE A 141 26.47 9.78 -3.98
C ILE A 141 27.03 11.06 -4.61
N ASP A 142 28.17 11.51 -4.07
CA ASP A 142 28.97 12.55 -4.71
C ASP A 142 29.37 12.05 -6.11
N ASP A 143 28.89 12.75 -7.14
CA ASP A 143 29.30 12.60 -8.52
C ASP A 143 30.83 12.66 -8.65
N LEU A 144 31.46 11.57 -9.13
CA LEU A 144 32.80 11.57 -9.74
C LEU A 144 32.92 10.51 -10.84
#